data_AF-A0A518DID5-F1
#
_entry.id   AF-A0A518DID5-F1
#
_cell.length_a   1.000
_cell.length_b   1.000
_cell.length_c   1.000
_cell.angle_alpha   90.00
_cell.angle_beta   90.00
_cell.angle_gamma   90.00
#
_symmetry.space_group_name_H-M   'P 1'
#
loop_
_entity.id
_entity.type
_entity.pdbx_description
1 polymer ?
#
loop_
_entity_poly.entity_id
_entity_poly.type
_entity_poly.pdbx_seq_one_letter_code
_entity_poly.pdbx_strand_id
1 'polypeptide(L)'
;MDAKHRHELQENALADWLGNFIDQVRPYVPVLIAAVVALVVGVVGWGAYRGSRAEAKADAWRLYSDAMVGGMPTPALLEQAADEASGTAVADWAALTLADSELWQASEAFFADRTRAQQSLERAEPLYKSLVGASDPWISGRARYGLARSAEVAGNTEEAVKLYGLVTGALAPLAKQRVEELKSPAAVETVAWLAESQASLPGTGAGDGPAAEGGQLTPDDVLMPAPEGGLPSIDDMLKKYDTPEESADEEASEGADADSTPASEDVDAEADKPEADTDAKPSDE
;
A
#
# COMPACT_ATOMS: atom_id res chain seq x y z
N MET A 1 -45.57 -17.12 -76.22
CA MET A 1 -44.33 -16.35 -76.05
C MET A 1 -44.20 -16.00 -74.57
N ASP A 2 -43.40 -14.99 -74.20
CA ASP A 2 -43.57 -14.22 -72.96
C ASP A 2 -43.24 -14.90 -71.62
N ALA A 3 -42.25 -15.80 -71.60
CA ALA A 3 -41.51 -16.15 -70.38
C ALA A 3 -40.15 -15.44 -70.34
N LYS A 4 -39.32 -15.61 -71.39
CA LYS A 4 -37.94 -15.08 -71.43
C LYS A 4 -37.84 -13.55 -71.32
N HIS A 5 -38.59 -12.81 -72.14
CA HIS A 5 -38.61 -11.34 -72.10
C HIS A 5 -39.02 -10.73 -70.74
N ARG A 6 -39.70 -11.47 -69.86
CA ARG A 6 -40.04 -10.94 -68.51
C ARG A 6 -38.82 -10.93 -67.58
N HIS A 7 -37.93 -11.91 -67.70
CA HIS A 7 -36.67 -11.94 -66.96
C HIS A 7 -35.69 -10.88 -67.47
N GLU A 8 -35.53 -10.74 -68.78
CA GLU A 8 -34.62 -9.75 -69.39
C GLU A 8 -34.97 -8.30 -68.99
N LEU A 9 -36.27 -8.00 -68.78
CA LEU A 9 -36.73 -6.70 -68.31
C LEU A 9 -36.52 -6.48 -66.80
N GLN A 10 -36.62 -7.53 -65.96
CA GLN A 10 -36.32 -7.41 -64.53
C GLN A 10 -34.81 -7.27 -64.27
N GLU A 11 -33.98 -7.97 -65.06
CA GLU A 11 -32.52 -7.89 -64.98
C GLU A 11 -32.02 -6.49 -65.40
N ASN A 12 -32.60 -5.91 -66.47
CA ASN A 12 -32.33 -4.50 -66.85
C ASN A 12 -32.75 -3.51 -65.75
N ALA A 13 -33.95 -3.62 -65.18
CA ALA A 13 -34.41 -2.67 -64.17
C ALA A 13 -33.51 -2.62 -62.92
N LEU A 14 -32.93 -3.77 -62.53
CA LEU A 14 -31.96 -3.84 -61.44
C LEU A 14 -30.59 -3.26 -61.86
N ALA A 15 -30.14 -3.54 -63.08
CA ALA A 15 -28.88 -3.02 -63.63
C ALA A 15 -28.91 -1.49 -63.82
N ASP A 16 -30.01 -0.94 -64.34
CA ASP A 16 -30.23 0.51 -64.47
C ASP A 16 -30.29 1.19 -63.10
N TRP A 17 -31.00 0.60 -62.13
CA TRP A 17 -31.03 1.15 -60.77
C TRP A 17 -29.64 1.16 -60.13
N LEU A 18 -28.90 0.06 -60.25
CA LEU A 18 -27.54 -0.05 -59.73
C LEU A 18 -26.56 0.88 -60.45
N GLY A 19 -26.69 1.05 -61.77
CA GLY A 19 -25.87 1.96 -62.57
C GLY A 19 -26.11 3.43 -62.20
N ASN A 20 -27.37 3.85 -62.11
CA ASN A 20 -27.73 5.20 -61.64
C ASN A 20 -27.25 5.44 -60.20
N PHE A 21 -27.38 4.45 -59.30
CA PHE A 21 -26.85 4.54 -57.93
C PHE A 21 -25.32 4.66 -57.91
N ILE A 22 -24.61 3.89 -58.73
CA ILE A 22 -23.15 3.97 -58.87
C ILE A 22 -22.73 5.35 -59.34
N ASP A 23 -23.30 5.90 -60.43
CA ASP A 23 -22.93 7.23 -60.92
C ASP A 23 -23.35 8.37 -59.97
N GLN A 24 -24.42 8.19 -59.19
CA GLN A 24 -24.81 9.12 -58.12
C GLN A 24 -23.84 9.10 -56.92
N VAL A 25 -23.26 7.93 -56.58
CA VAL A 25 -22.25 7.78 -55.51
C VAL A 25 -20.84 8.14 -55.99
N ARG A 26 -20.54 7.96 -57.29
CA ARG A 26 -19.24 8.20 -57.94
C ARG A 26 -18.53 9.51 -57.58
N PRO A 27 -19.18 10.70 -57.56
CA PRO A 27 -18.51 11.94 -57.13
C PRO A 27 -18.13 11.96 -55.63
N TYR A 28 -18.81 11.16 -54.80
CA TYR A 28 -18.55 11.06 -53.35
C TYR A 28 -17.54 9.97 -52.99
N VAL A 29 -17.26 9.00 -53.88
CA VAL A 29 -16.24 7.94 -53.69
C VAL A 29 -14.90 8.45 -53.13
N PRO A 30 -14.25 9.50 -53.66
CA PRO A 30 -12.99 10.00 -53.08
C PRO A 30 -13.16 10.56 -51.66
N VAL A 31 -14.31 11.16 -51.34
CA VAL A 31 -14.62 11.67 -49.99
C VAL A 31 -14.90 10.52 -49.02
N LEU A 32 -15.61 9.48 -49.47
CA LEU A 32 -15.85 8.26 -48.68
C LEU A 32 -14.55 7.51 -48.39
N ILE A 33 -13.66 7.36 -49.39
CA ILE A 33 -12.33 6.78 -49.19
C ILE A 33 -11.51 7.62 -48.20
N ALA A 34 -11.48 8.95 -48.35
CA ALA A 34 -10.79 9.83 -47.41
C ALA A 34 -11.34 9.73 -45.98
N ALA A 35 -12.67 9.64 -45.81
CA ALA A 35 -13.33 9.46 -44.52
C ALA A 35 -13.01 8.10 -43.88
N VAL A 36 -13.01 7.01 -44.66
CA VAL A 36 -12.62 5.68 -44.18
C VAL A 36 -11.14 5.65 -43.79
N VAL A 37 -10.24 6.24 -44.59
CA VAL A 37 -8.82 6.35 -44.26
C VAL A 37 -8.61 7.18 -42.98
N ALA A 38 -9.29 8.32 -42.83
CA ALA A 38 -9.24 9.13 -41.62
C ALA A 38 -9.75 8.38 -40.38
N LEU A 39 -10.83 7.60 -40.51
CA LEU A 39 -11.37 6.75 -39.45
C LEU A 39 -10.39 5.63 -39.06
N VAL A 40 -9.77 4.95 -40.02
CA VAL A 40 -8.75 3.92 -39.76
C VAL A 40 -7.52 4.52 -39.06
N VAL A 41 -7.02 5.67 -39.53
CA VAL A 41 -5.91 6.39 -38.87
C VAL A 41 -6.28 6.82 -37.45
N GLY A 42 -7.51 7.31 -37.24
CA GLY A 42 -8.02 7.66 -35.91
C GLY A 42 -8.09 6.46 -34.96
N VAL A 43 -8.61 5.32 -35.41
CA VAL A 43 -8.70 4.08 -34.63
C VAL A 43 -7.30 3.53 -34.30
N VAL A 44 -6.38 3.50 -35.26
CA VAL A 44 -4.99 3.03 -35.05
C VAL A 44 -4.23 3.95 -34.09
N GLY A 45 -4.32 5.27 -34.27
CA GLY A 45 -3.69 6.24 -33.38
C GLY A 45 -4.24 6.17 -31.94
N TRP A 46 -5.56 6.01 -31.79
CA TRP A 46 -6.21 5.82 -30.49
C TRP A 46 -5.82 4.49 -29.83
N GLY A 47 -5.68 3.43 -30.63
CA GLY A 47 -5.19 2.12 -30.17
C GLY A 47 -3.75 2.22 -29.63
N ALA A 48 -2.84 2.81 -30.41
CA ALA A 48 -1.44 3.01 -30.01
C ALA A 48 -1.32 3.87 -28.74
N TYR A 49 -2.09 4.95 -28.63
CA TYR A 49 -2.13 5.83 -27.46
C TYR A 49 -2.67 5.14 -26.19
N ARG A 50 -3.57 4.16 -26.35
CA ARG A 50 -4.04 3.32 -25.23
C ARG A 50 -3.06 2.22 -24.87
N GLY A 51 -2.38 1.62 -25.84
CA GLY A 51 -1.38 0.57 -25.64
C GLY A 51 -0.21 1.05 -24.78
N SER A 52 0.45 2.14 -25.20
CA SER A 52 1.60 2.69 -24.47
C SER A 52 1.27 3.14 -23.04
N ARG A 53 0.05 3.62 -22.79
CA ARG A 53 -0.44 3.94 -21.43
C ARG A 53 -0.77 2.70 -20.59
N ALA A 54 -1.08 1.55 -21.21
CA ALA A 54 -1.25 0.29 -20.49
C ALA A 54 0.11 -0.33 -20.13
N GLU A 55 1.08 -0.27 -21.04
CA GLU A 55 2.47 -0.71 -20.84
C GLU A 55 3.15 0.10 -19.73
N ALA A 56 3.18 1.44 -19.82
CA ALA A 56 3.77 2.29 -18.79
C ALA A 56 3.13 2.10 -17.39
N LYS A 57 1.82 1.83 -17.33
CA LYS A 57 1.14 1.49 -16.07
C LYS A 57 1.58 0.13 -15.51
N ALA A 58 1.83 -0.86 -16.36
CA ALA A 58 2.33 -2.17 -15.95
C ALA A 58 3.78 -2.08 -15.45
N ASP A 59 4.62 -1.30 -16.13
CA ASP A 59 6.00 -1.05 -15.71
C ASP A 59 6.08 -0.27 -14.39
N ALA A 60 5.26 0.76 -14.18
CA ALA A 60 5.19 1.43 -12.87
C ALA A 60 4.68 0.53 -11.75
N TRP A 61 3.77 -0.43 -12.01
CA TRP A 61 3.39 -1.45 -11.01
C TRP A 61 4.53 -2.43 -10.71
N ARG A 62 5.39 -2.74 -11.69
CA ARG A 62 6.62 -3.50 -11.47
C ARG A 62 7.61 -2.71 -10.62
N LEU A 63 7.93 -1.46 -10.99
CA LEU A 63 8.79 -0.57 -10.22
C LEU A 63 8.32 -0.40 -8.77
N TYR A 64 7.02 -0.19 -8.55
CA TYR A 64 6.42 -0.12 -7.20
C TYR A 64 6.56 -1.45 -6.43
N SER A 65 6.39 -2.59 -7.10
CA SER A 65 6.52 -3.91 -6.47
C SER A 65 7.98 -4.21 -6.11
N ASP A 66 8.91 -3.94 -7.04
CA ASP A 66 10.35 -4.10 -6.86
C ASP A 66 10.87 -3.16 -5.75
N ALA A 67 10.33 -1.94 -5.65
CA ALA A 67 10.64 -1.00 -4.58
C ALA A 67 10.30 -1.53 -3.18
N MET A 68 9.30 -2.41 -3.06
CA MET A 68 8.84 -3.00 -1.79
C MET A 68 9.60 -4.28 -1.40
N VAL A 69 10.48 -4.80 -2.26
CA VAL A 69 11.31 -5.98 -1.95
C VAL A 69 12.44 -5.59 -0.99
N GLY A 70 12.69 -6.41 0.04
CA GLY A 70 13.78 -6.22 1.00
C GLY A 70 13.36 -5.57 2.34
N GLY A 71 12.07 -5.31 2.55
CA GLY A 71 11.52 -4.92 3.86
C GLY A 71 11.59 -3.42 4.18
N MET A 72 12.43 -2.66 3.50
CA MET A 72 12.42 -1.19 3.49
C MET A 72 12.13 -0.69 2.07
N PRO A 73 11.14 0.21 1.85
CA PRO A 73 10.83 0.70 0.52
C PRO A 73 11.99 1.50 -0.10
N THR A 74 12.38 1.18 -1.34
CA THR A 74 13.46 1.86 -2.07
C THR A 74 12.98 3.20 -2.66
N PRO A 75 13.43 4.37 -2.16
CA PRO A 75 12.82 5.66 -2.53
C PRO A 75 12.87 5.97 -4.02
N ALA A 76 14.03 5.79 -4.67
CA ALA A 76 14.22 6.11 -6.09
C ALA A 76 13.30 5.30 -7.03
N LEU A 77 12.92 4.07 -6.66
CA LEU A 77 11.98 3.27 -7.45
C LEU A 77 10.52 3.71 -7.24
N LEU A 78 10.18 4.26 -6.06
CA LEU A 78 8.88 4.88 -5.80
C LEU A 78 8.76 6.23 -6.52
N GLU A 79 9.82 7.05 -6.52
CA GLU A 79 9.89 8.30 -7.30
C GLU A 79 9.69 8.01 -8.79
N GLN A 80 10.42 7.04 -9.34
CA GLN A 80 10.28 6.62 -10.75
C GLN A 80 8.87 6.11 -11.06
N ALA A 81 8.27 5.27 -10.20
CA ALA A 81 6.91 4.77 -10.38
C ALA A 81 5.83 5.88 -10.29
N ALA A 82 6.08 6.94 -9.51
CA ALA A 82 5.21 8.11 -9.40
C ALA A 82 5.26 9.00 -10.64
N ASP A 83 6.46 9.24 -11.17
CA ASP A 83 6.65 10.10 -12.36
C ASP A 83 6.20 9.39 -13.65
N GLU A 84 6.61 8.14 -13.90
CA GLU A 84 6.32 7.43 -15.15
C GLU A 84 4.82 7.16 -15.37
N ALA A 85 4.05 6.99 -14.30
CA ALA A 85 2.61 6.70 -14.34
C ALA A 85 1.75 7.80 -13.69
N SER A 86 2.23 9.04 -13.72
CA SER A 86 1.56 10.22 -13.15
C SER A 86 0.08 10.33 -13.55
N GLY A 87 -0.78 10.65 -12.57
CA GLY A 87 -2.23 10.68 -12.75
C GLY A 87 -2.91 9.30 -12.84
N THR A 88 -2.24 8.25 -12.37
CA THR A 88 -2.83 6.91 -12.20
C THR A 88 -2.64 6.41 -10.77
N ALA A 89 -3.50 5.47 -10.34
CA ALA A 89 -3.49 4.97 -8.96
C ALA A 89 -2.14 4.37 -8.49
N VAL A 90 -1.29 3.86 -9.39
CA VAL A 90 0.04 3.37 -8.97
C VAL A 90 0.98 4.51 -8.59
N ALA A 91 0.89 5.66 -9.26
CA ALA A 91 1.63 6.85 -8.87
C ALA A 91 1.14 7.40 -7.52
N ASP A 92 -0.18 7.41 -7.30
CA ASP A 92 -0.77 7.80 -6.02
C ASP A 92 -0.28 6.88 -4.86
N TRP A 93 -0.22 5.56 -5.09
CA TRP A 93 0.32 4.59 -4.11
C TRP A 93 1.83 4.71 -3.92
N ALA A 94 2.60 4.95 -4.99
CA ALA A 94 4.05 5.13 -4.92
C ALA A 94 4.42 6.39 -4.12
N ALA A 95 3.78 7.52 -4.41
CA ALA A 95 3.95 8.77 -3.68
C ALA A 95 3.51 8.66 -2.21
N LEU A 96 2.45 7.90 -1.91
CA LEU A 96 2.00 7.66 -0.53
C LEU A 96 3.02 6.84 0.28
N THR A 97 3.53 5.76 -0.32
CA THR A 97 4.53 4.89 0.31
C THR A 97 5.88 5.61 0.49
N LEU A 98 6.23 6.53 -0.42
CA LEU A 98 7.39 7.41 -0.29
C LEU A 98 7.22 8.43 0.85
N ALA A 99 6.03 9.03 0.98
CA ALA A 99 5.71 9.93 2.08
C ALA A 99 5.77 9.21 3.44
N ASP A 100 5.26 7.98 3.51
CA ASP A 100 5.30 7.13 4.71
C ASP A 100 6.72 6.69 5.07
N SER A 101 7.60 6.39 4.09
CA SER A 101 8.99 6.01 4.36
C SER A 101 9.85 7.20 4.81
N GLU A 102 9.56 8.41 4.31
CA GLU A 102 10.19 9.65 4.78
C GLU A 102 9.67 10.08 6.16
N LEU A 103 8.37 9.91 6.45
CA LEU A 103 7.84 10.11 7.81
C LEU A 103 8.44 9.11 8.82
N TRP A 104 8.68 7.86 8.41
CA TRP A 104 9.39 6.90 9.26
C TRP A 104 10.84 7.32 9.48
N GLN A 105 11.60 7.67 8.44
CA GLN A 105 12.97 8.19 8.58
C GLN A 105 13.05 9.42 9.48
N ALA A 106 12.07 10.33 9.39
CA ALA A 106 11.97 11.47 10.30
C ALA A 106 11.77 11.06 11.76
N SER A 107 10.92 10.04 11.99
CA SER A 107 10.61 9.52 13.32
C SER A 107 11.84 8.88 13.98
N GLU A 108 12.59 8.06 13.23
CA GLU A 108 13.85 7.45 13.70
C GLU A 108 14.93 8.50 13.97
N ALA A 109 15.08 9.48 13.06
CA ALA A 109 16.12 10.50 13.16
C ALA A 109 15.88 11.52 14.27
N PHE A 110 14.62 11.76 14.70
CA PHE A 110 14.24 12.88 15.57
C PHE A 110 15.09 13.05 16.84
N PHE A 111 15.50 11.93 17.47
CA PHE A 111 16.29 11.93 18.69
C PHE A 111 17.81 11.90 18.48
N ALA A 112 18.30 11.55 17.29
CA ALA A 112 19.73 11.44 16.99
C ALA A 112 20.24 12.60 16.11
N ASP A 113 19.44 13.04 15.16
CA ASP A 113 19.74 14.13 14.23
C ASP A 113 18.45 14.85 13.82
N ARG A 114 18.12 15.92 14.55
CA ARG A 114 16.98 16.80 14.24
C ARG A 114 17.08 17.45 12.85
N THR A 115 18.29 17.62 12.29
CA THR A 115 18.48 18.21 10.96
C THR A 115 18.03 17.22 9.89
N ARG A 116 18.47 15.96 9.98
CA ARG A 116 18.01 14.88 9.10
C ARG A 116 16.52 14.59 9.26
N ALA A 117 16.01 14.66 10.50
CA ALA A 117 14.57 14.49 10.76
C ALA A 117 13.76 15.55 10.01
N GLN A 118 14.12 16.82 10.16
CA GLN A 118 13.50 17.95 9.46
C GLN A 118 13.58 17.80 7.93
N GLN A 119 14.74 17.42 7.38
CA GLN A 119 14.91 17.17 5.94
C GLN A 119 14.06 16.00 5.39
N SER A 120 13.62 15.08 6.23
CA SER A 120 12.71 14.00 5.84
C SER A 120 11.25 14.43 5.96
N LEU A 121 10.90 15.24 6.97
CA LEU A 121 9.59 15.89 7.05
C LEU A 121 9.32 16.81 5.86
N GLU A 122 10.31 17.63 5.46
CA GLU A 122 10.24 18.52 4.30
C GLU A 122 10.04 17.79 2.96
N ARG A 123 10.37 16.49 2.90
CA ARG A 123 10.12 15.61 1.74
C ARG A 123 8.77 14.88 1.85
N ALA A 124 8.37 14.44 3.04
CA ALA A 124 7.07 13.78 3.27
C ALA A 124 5.86 14.73 3.13
N GLU A 125 5.97 15.96 3.66
CA GLU A 125 4.86 16.92 3.70
C GLU A 125 4.26 17.29 2.32
N PRO A 126 5.05 17.65 1.28
CA PRO A 126 4.49 17.95 -0.04
C PRO A 126 3.83 16.73 -0.72
N LEU A 127 4.35 15.52 -0.48
CA LEU A 127 3.79 14.28 -1.02
C LEU A 127 2.42 13.97 -0.38
N TYR A 128 2.29 14.08 0.95
CA TYR A 128 0.97 13.95 1.57
C TYR A 128 0.00 15.06 1.11
N LYS A 129 0.49 16.29 0.95
CA LYS A 129 -0.33 17.44 0.49
C LYS A 129 -0.86 17.29 -0.94
N SER A 130 -0.17 16.62 -1.85
CA SER A 130 -0.73 16.32 -3.18
C SER A 130 -1.83 15.25 -3.11
N LEU A 131 -1.71 14.30 -2.17
CA LEU A 131 -2.58 13.12 -2.06
C LEU A 131 -3.85 13.33 -1.21
N VAL A 132 -3.99 14.42 -0.43
CA VAL A 132 -5.25 14.70 0.31
C VAL A 132 -6.47 14.87 -0.60
N GLY A 133 -6.26 15.15 -1.89
CA GLY A 133 -7.29 15.23 -2.93
C GLY A 133 -7.44 13.98 -3.81
N ALA A 134 -6.71 12.89 -3.52
CA ALA A 134 -6.72 11.68 -4.34
C ALA A 134 -8.13 11.06 -4.46
N SER A 135 -8.43 10.50 -5.63
CA SER A 135 -9.76 9.92 -5.93
C SER A 135 -10.07 8.66 -5.12
N ASP A 136 -9.04 7.99 -4.59
CA ASP A 136 -9.18 6.85 -3.69
C ASP A 136 -9.38 7.32 -2.23
N PRO A 137 -10.50 6.96 -1.56
CA PRO A 137 -10.73 7.30 -0.16
C PRO A 137 -9.70 6.72 0.82
N TRP A 138 -9.05 5.59 0.51
CA TRP A 138 -7.98 5.02 1.32
C TRP A 138 -6.70 5.86 1.23
N ILE A 139 -6.28 6.22 0.02
CA ILE A 139 -5.11 7.06 -0.22
C ILE A 139 -5.31 8.43 0.43
N SER A 140 -6.41 9.11 0.12
CA SER A 140 -6.65 10.46 0.67
C SER A 140 -6.92 10.44 2.18
N GLY A 141 -7.47 9.36 2.75
CA GLY A 141 -7.59 9.16 4.19
C GLY A 141 -6.23 8.99 4.88
N ARG A 142 -5.37 8.13 4.33
CA ARG A 142 -4.01 7.88 4.82
C ARG A 142 -3.09 9.09 4.64
N ALA A 143 -3.22 9.83 3.54
CA ALA A 143 -2.47 11.06 3.31
C ALA A 143 -2.79 12.16 4.34
N ARG A 144 -4.07 12.37 4.68
CA ARG A 144 -4.47 13.31 5.75
C ARG A 144 -3.92 12.88 7.12
N TYR A 145 -3.92 11.58 7.41
CA TYR A 145 -3.40 11.02 8.67
C TYR A 145 -1.86 11.12 8.75
N GLY A 146 -1.16 10.84 7.65
CA GLY A 146 0.28 11.01 7.50
C GLY A 146 0.71 12.46 7.67
N LEU A 147 0.01 13.41 7.03
CA LEU A 147 0.24 14.85 7.17
C LEU A 147 0.08 15.33 8.62
N ALA A 148 -0.92 14.82 9.34
CA ALA A 148 -1.11 15.11 10.76
C ALA A 148 0.04 14.55 11.62
N ARG A 149 0.50 13.32 11.33
CA ARG A 149 1.70 12.75 11.96
C ARG A 149 2.98 13.52 11.63
N SER A 150 3.15 14.04 10.41
CA SER A 150 4.29 14.90 10.06
C SER A 150 4.33 16.16 10.93
N ALA A 151 3.19 16.82 11.13
CA ALA A 151 3.08 17.95 12.04
C ALA A 151 3.35 17.56 13.51
N GLU A 152 2.94 16.36 13.93
CA GLU A 152 3.21 15.83 15.27
C GLU A 152 4.72 15.58 15.50
N VAL A 153 5.40 14.93 14.56
CA VAL A 153 6.86 14.69 14.60
C VAL A 153 7.66 15.99 14.46
N ALA A 154 7.10 17.01 13.79
CA ALA A 154 7.66 18.36 13.77
C ALA A 154 7.52 19.12 15.12
N GLY A 155 6.84 18.56 16.12
CA GLY A 155 6.51 19.23 17.39
C GLY A 155 5.37 20.26 17.29
N ASN A 156 4.73 20.40 16.13
CA ASN A 156 3.65 21.35 15.87
C ASN A 156 2.29 20.82 16.32
N THR A 157 2.16 20.47 17.60
CA THR A 157 1.00 19.75 18.16
C THR A 157 -0.35 20.43 17.91
N GLU A 158 -0.42 21.77 17.94
CA GLU A 158 -1.66 22.50 17.59
C GLU A 158 -2.10 22.22 16.15
N GLU A 159 -1.16 22.17 15.21
CA GLU A 159 -1.46 21.91 13.79
C GLU A 159 -1.75 20.42 13.56
N ALA A 160 -1.02 19.52 14.23
CA ALA A 160 -1.33 18.09 14.23
C ALA A 160 -2.78 17.83 14.67
N VAL A 161 -3.24 18.46 15.77
CA VAL A 161 -4.62 18.36 16.26
C VAL A 161 -5.65 18.86 15.23
N LYS A 162 -5.37 19.96 14.53
CA LYS A 162 -6.24 20.45 13.43
C LYS A 162 -6.29 19.45 12.28
N LEU A 163 -5.13 18.96 11.83
CA LEU A 163 -4.98 18.04 10.70
C LEU A 163 -5.63 16.68 10.97
N TYR A 164 -5.46 16.11 12.18
CA TYR A 164 -6.20 14.90 12.59
C TYR A 164 -7.72 15.12 12.58
N GLY A 165 -8.19 16.31 12.93
CA GLY A 165 -9.59 16.71 12.81
C GLY A 165 -10.16 16.68 11.38
N LEU A 166 -9.29 16.67 10.35
CA LEU A 166 -9.66 16.54 8.94
C LEU A 166 -9.62 15.09 8.42
N VAL A 167 -9.18 14.11 9.23
CA VAL A 167 -9.03 12.71 8.78
C VAL A 167 -10.39 12.03 8.65
N THR A 168 -10.64 11.47 7.46
CA THR A 168 -11.88 10.79 7.08
C THR A 168 -11.68 9.30 6.80
N GLY A 169 -12.77 8.54 6.75
CA GLY A 169 -12.74 7.11 6.41
C GLY A 169 -12.22 6.24 7.56
N ALA A 170 -11.57 5.12 7.23
CA ALA A 170 -11.18 4.07 8.18
C ALA A 170 -10.24 4.55 9.31
N LEU A 171 -9.44 5.60 9.08
CA LEU A 171 -8.49 6.14 10.07
C LEU A 171 -9.11 7.23 10.98
N ALA A 172 -10.34 7.68 10.71
CA ALA A 172 -11.00 8.73 11.50
C ALA A 172 -11.19 8.39 13.00
N PRO A 173 -11.46 7.13 13.43
CA PRO A 173 -11.49 6.79 14.85
C PRO A 173 -10.12 6.93 15.52
N LEU A 174 -9.05 6.46 14.85
CA LEU A 174 -7.67 6.52 15.34
C LEU A 174 -7.18 7.98 15.45
N ALA A 175 -7.48 8.81 14.44
CA ALA A 175 -7.19 10.24 14.48
C ALA A 175 -7.89 10.96 15.65
N LYS A 176 -9.16 10.62 15.93
CA LYS A 176 -9.89 11.17 17.09
C LYS A 176 -9.28 10.74 18.42
N GLN A 177 -8.88 9.47 18.55
CA GLN A 177 -8.16 8.99 19.73
C GLN A 177 -6.86 9.79 19.93
N ARG A 178 -6.04 9.94 18.88
CA ARG A 178 -4.78 10.69 18.95
C ARG A 178 -4.98 12.16 19.31
N VAL A 179 -6.07 12.78 18.85
CA VAL A 179 -6.45 14.16 19.23
C VAL A 179 -6.75 14.31 20.72
N GLU A 180 -7.39 13.33 21.37
CA GLU A 180 -7.62 13.40 22.82
C GLU A 180 -6.35 13.04 23.61
N GLU A 181 -5.51 12.12 23.11
CA GLU A 181 -4.20 11.83 23.69
C GLU A 181 -3.29 13.07 23.68
N LEU A 182 -3.18 13.79 22.56
CA LEU A 182 -2.35 15.00 22.41
C LEU A 182 -2.84 16.19 23.25
N LYS A 183 -4.11 16.21 23.67
CA LYS A 183 -4.65 17.19 24.63
C LYS A 183 -4.40 16.81 26.10
N SER A 184 -3.97 15.58 26.38
CA SER A 184 -3.75 15.14 27.75
C SER A 184 -2.61 15.92 28.41
N PRO A 185 -2.68 16.23 29.73
CA PRO A 185 -1.62 16.97 30.41
C PRO A 185 -0.24 16.31 30.26
N ALA A 186 -0.20 14.97 30.31
CA ALA A 186 1.03 14.20 30.14
C ALA A 186 1.62 14.34 28.72
N ALA A 187 0.79 14.42 27.67
CA ALA A 187 1.30 14.66 26.31
C ALA A 187 1.82 16.09 26.15
N VAL A 188 1.14 17.09 26.73
CA VAL A 188 1.58 18.49 26.71
C VAL A 188 2.91 18.67 27.45
N GLU A 189 3.06 18.07 28.63
CA GLU A 189 4.30 18.03 29.40
C GLU A 189 5.42 17.31 28.62
N THR A 190 5.11 16.16 28.02
CA THR A 190 6.07 15.41 27.19
C THR A 190 6.54 16.23 25.98
N VAL A 191 5.63 16.91 25.27
CA VAL A 191 5.98 17.75 24.11
C VAL A 191 6.82 18.96 24.51
N ALA A 192 6.52 19.61 25.63
CA ALA A 192 7.33 20.71 26.16
C ALA A 192 8.75 20.22 26.51
N TRP A 193 8.88 19.10 27.22
CA TRP A 193 10.17 18.48 27.51
C TRP A 193 10.93 18.06 26.25
N LEU A 194 10.24 17.51 25.24
CA LEU A 194 10.84 17.18 23.94
C LEU A 194 11.34 18.42 23.19
N ALA A 195 10.62 19.54 23.24
CA ALA A 195 11.07 20.77 22.60
C ALA A 195 12.38 21.27 23.21
N GLU A 196 12.46 21.31 24.55
CA GLU A 196 13.64 21.75 25.32
C GLU A 196 14.82 20.78 25.21
N SER A 197 14.59 19.46 25.21
CA SER A 197 15.64 18.44 25.18
C SER A 197 16.25 18.26 23.79
N GLN A 198 17.08 19.22 23.37
CA GLN A 198 18.07 18.96 22.32
C GLN A 198 18.98 17.82 22.78
N ALA A 199 18.80 16.66 22.16
CA ALA A 199 19.67 15.52 22.34
C ALA A 199 21.05 15.86 21.75
N SER A 200 21.98 16.25 22.63
CA SER A 200 23.40 16.22 22.30
C SER A 200 23.75 14.78 21.92
N LEU A 201 24.16 14.57 20.67
CA LEU A 201 24.88 13.36 20.29
C LEU A 201 26.00 13.12 21.32
N PRO A 202 26.17 11.90 21.85
CA PRO A 202 27.42 11.54 22.52
C PRO A 202 28.50 11.64 21.44
N GLY A 203 29.20 12.77 21.44
CA GLY A 203 29.99 13.17 20.28
C GLY A 203 31.05 12.14 19.96
N THR A 204 31.25 11.84 18.68
CA THR A 204 32.41 11.08 18.18
C THR A 204 33.68 11.92 18.24
N GLY A 205 33.90 12.63 19.34
CA GLY A 205 35.25 12.96 19.76
C GLY A 205 35.95 11.63 20.03
N ALA A 206 37.15 11.46 19.47
CA ALA A 206 38.05 10.44 19.98
C ALA A 206 38.26 10.76 21.46
N GLY A 207 37.71 9.94 22.35
CA GLY A 207 37.82 10.18 23.77
C GLY A 207 39.27 9.99 24.19
N ASP A 208 39.80 10.89 25.03
CA ASP A 208 41.06 10.73 25.76
C ASP A 208 40.97 9.63 26.86
N GLY A 209 40.18 8.59 26.59
CA GLY A 209 40.23 7.31 27.29
C GLY A 209 41.27 6.40 26.63
N PRO A 210 41.92 5.49 27.39
CA PRO A 210 43.12 4.77 26.94
C PRO A 210 42.92 3.73 25.81
N ALA A 211 41.74 3.65 25.20
CA ALA A 211 41.41 2.69 24.14
C ALA A 211 41.73 3.18 22.71
N ALA A 212 42.29 4.38 22.54
CA ALA A 212 42.51 4.99 21.22
C ALA A 212 43.62 4.32 20.36
N GLU A 213 44.47 3.45 20.92
CA GLU A 213 45.55 2.76 20.20
C GLU A 213 45.27 1.25 20.00
N GLY A 214 44.25 0.92 19.20
CA GLY A 214 44.09 -0.42 18.61
C GLY A 214 43.91 -1.60 19.59
N GLY A 215 43.67 -1.31 20.86
CA GLY A 215 43.49 -2.31 21.92
C GLY A 215 42.26 -3.18 21.66
N GLN A 216 42.45 -4.50 21.67
CA GLN A 216 41.34 -5.44 21.58
C GLN A 216 40.61 -5.46 22.93
N LEU A 217 39.42 -4.84 22.98
CA LEU A 217 38.57 -4.76 24.17
C LEU A 217 38.43 -6.13 24.84
N THR A 218 38.93 -6.24 26.07
CA THR A 218 38.76 -7.41 26.92
C THR A 218 37.46 -7.27 27.74
N PRO A 219 36.89 -8.37 28.26
CA PRO A 219 35.70 -8.29 29.11
C PRO A 219 35.88 -7.41 30.35
N ASP A 220 37.11 -7.27 30.85
CA ASP A 220 37.47 -6.48 32.02
C ASP A 220 37.58 -4.96 31.74
N ASP A 221 37.68 -4.53 30.48
CA ASP A 221 37.69 -3.11 30.10
C ASP A 221 36.28 -2.47 30.21
N VAL A 222 35.23 -3.28 30.33
CA VAL A 222 33.86 -2.81 30.56
C VAL A 222 33.66 -2.55 32.05
N LEU A 223 33.94 -1.31 32.48
CA LEU A 223 33.58 -0.79 33.81
C LEU A 223 32.06 -0.70 33.99
N MET A 224 31.41 -1.85 34.19
CA MET A 224 30.06 -1.89 34.73
C MET A 224 30.06 -1.30 36.15
N PRO A 225 29.08 -0.44 36.52
CA PRO A 225 28.96 0.02 37.89
C PRO A 225 28.67 -1.18 38.79
N ALA A 226 29.61 -1.49 39.70
CA ALA A 226 29.42 -2.56 40.66
C ALA A 226 28.19 -2.25 41.53
N PRO A 227 27.22 -3.18 41.69
CA PRO A 227 26.06 -2.94 42.53
C PRO A 227 26.52 -2.76 43.99
N GLU A 228 26.08 -1.67 44.64
CA GLU A 228 26.29 -1.46 46.07
C GLU A 228 25.45 -2.47 46.87
N GLY A 229 26.09 -3.58 47.21
CA GLY A 229 25.42 -4.82 47.56
C GLY A 229 25.71 -5.85 46.47
N GLY A 230 26.75 -6.66 46.69
CA GLY A 230 27.18 -7.68 45.75
C GLY A 230 26.06 -8.66 45.40
N LEU A 231 26.08 -9.17 44.17
CA LEU A 231 25.06 -10.10 43.67
C LEU A 231 24.93 -11.31 44.64
N PRO A 232 23.70 -11.75 44.97
CA PRO A 232 23.49 -12.90 45.82
C PRO A 232 24.13 -14.15 45.19
N SER A 233 24.68 -15.04 46.03
CA SER A 233 25.33 -16.23 45.49
C SER A 233 24.31 -17.16 44.83
N ILE A 234 24.78 -17.97 43.88
CA ILE A 234 23.93 -18.97 43.21
C ILE A 234 23.35 -19.95 44.25
N ASP A 235 24.11 -20.30 45.29
CA ASP A 235 23.64 -21.09 46.44
C ASP A 235 22.50 -20.42 47.23
N ASP A 236 22.50 -19.08 47.37
CA ASP A 236 21.42 -18.36 48.06
C ASP A 236 20.15 -18.28 47.21
N MET A 237 20.29 -18.27 45.88
CA MET A 237 19.15 -18.38 44.97
C MET A 237 18.55 -19.79 44.95
N LEU A 238 19.39 -20.84 45.00
CA LEU A 238 18.96 -22.24 45.04
C LEU A 238 18.27 -22.63 46.35
N LYS A 239 18.75 -22.19 47.51
CA LYS A 239 18.09 -22.42 48.82
C LYS A 239 16.63 -21.94 48.85
N LYS A 240 16.29 -20.92 48.04
CA LYS A 240 14.92 -20.38 47.97
C LYS A 240 13.94 -21.30 47.22
N TYR A 241 14.44 -22.31 46.49
CA TYR A 241 13.63 -23.34 45.84
C TYR A 241 13.69 -24.70 46.54
N ASP A 242 14.71 -24.95 47.37
CA ASP A 242 14.93 -26.23 48.07
C ASP A 242 14.27 -26.27 49.47
N THR A 243 13.15 -25.54 49.64
CA THR A 243 12.34 -25.56 50.87
C THR A 243 11.04 -26.32 50.59
N PRO A 244 10.85 -27.55 51.12
CA PRO A 244 9.61 -28.28 50.94
C PRO A 244 8.51 -27.73 51.85
N GLU A 245 7.51 -27.06 51.28
CA GLU A 245 6.20 -26.91 51.93
C GLU A 245 5.46 -28.25 51.81
N GLU A 246 5.49 -29.04 52.90
CA GLU A 246 4.79 -30.31 52.99
C GLU A 246 3.27 -30.09 53.19
N SER A 247 2.47 -30.85 52.45
CA SER A 247 1.03 -30.65 52.27
C SER A 247 0.14 -31.38 53.29
N ALA A 248 -1.08 -30.84 53.48
CA ALA A 248 -2.30 -31.55 53.90
C ALA A 248 -3.49 -30.77 53.29
N ASP A 249 -4.36 -31.34 52.42
CA ASP A 249 -5.42 -32.36 52.64
C ASP A 249 -6.63 -31.81 53.42
N GLU A 250 -7.92 -32.15 53.20
CA GLU A 250 -8.67 -33.08 52.30
C GLU A 250 -10.03 -32.36 51.95
N GLU A 251 -10.96 -32.68 51.03
CA GLU A 251 -11.34 -33.77 50.10
C GLU A 251 -11.49 -33.19 48.65
N ALA A 252 -11.59 -33.87 47.49
CA ALA A 252 -11.92 -35.24 47.03
C ALA A 252 -13.37 -35.49 46.49
N SER A 253 -13.52 -36.53 45.63
CA SER A 253 -14.69 -36.90 44.77
C SER A 253 -15.09 -35.90 43.66
N GLU A 254 -15.57 -36.28 42.47
CA GLU A 254 -15.70 -37.55 41.70
C GLU A 254 -16.08 -37.14 40.24
N GLY A 255 -15.76 -37.84 39.13
CA GLY A 255 -14.97 -39.05 38.89
C GLY A 255 -15.17 -39.55 37.43
N ALA A 256 -14.39 -40.56 37.01
CA ALA A 256 -14.50 -41.38 35.79
C ALA A 256 -14.18 -40.78 34.39
N ASP A 257 -13.26 -41.46 33.71
CA ASP A 257 -12.78 -41.28 32.34
C ASP A 257 -13.79 -41.68 31.23
N ALA A 258 -13.59 -41.14 30.02
CA ALA A 258 -13.86 -41.87 28.78
C ALA A 258 -12.95 -41.40 27.62
N ASP A 259 -12.10 -42.31 27.15
CA ASP A 259 -11.36 -42.27 25.88
C ASP A 259 -12.29 -42.06 24.66
N SER A 260 -11.87 -41.23 23.70
CA SER A 260 -12.33 -41.31 22.30
C SER A 260 -11.37 -40.62 21.32
N THR A 261 -10.79 -41.42 20.44
CA THR A 261 -10.01 -41.04 19.24
C THR A 261 -10.82 -40.14 18.29
N PRO A 262 -10.20 -39.18 17.55
CA PRO A 262 -10.91 -38.38 16.56
C PRO A 262 -11.43 -39.23 15.40
N ALA A 263 -12.74 -39.17 15.16
CA ALA A 263 -13.37 -39.69 13.95
C ALA A 263 -13.54 -38.56 12.93
N SER A 264 -12.99 -38.75 11.72
CA SER A 264 -13.48 -38.02 10.54
C SER A 264 -14.86 -38.58 10.18
N GLU A 265 -15.84 -37.72 9.92
CA GLU A 265 -17.01 -38.11 9.15
C GLU A 265 -16.76 -37.81 7.66
N ASP A 266 -16.69 -38.86 6.85
CA ASP A 266 -16.75 -38.75 5.41
C ASP A 266 -18.14 -38.27 4.98
N VAL A 267 -18.19 -37.15 4.24
CA VAL A 267 -19.37 -36.77 3.45
C VAL A 267 -19.10 -37.18 2.01
N ASP A 268 -19.25 -38.48 1.73
CA ASP A 268 -19.02 -39.05 0.41
C ASP A 268 -20.20 -38.82 -0.54
N ALA A 269 -19.91 -38.93 -1.83
CA ALA A 269 -20.66 -38.50 -3.00
C ALA A 269 -22.19 -38.65 -2.99
N GLU A 270 -22.84 -37.62 -3.52
CA GLU A 270 -23.72 -37.86 -4.68
C GLU A 270 -23.25 -36.99 -5.85
N ALA A 271 -22.79 -37.66 -6.92
CA ALA A 271 -22.36 -37.02 -8.15
C ALA A 271 -23.22 -37.55 -9.31
N ASP A 272 -23.94 -36.67 -9.98
CA ASP A 272 -24.55 -36.97 -11.28
C ASP A 272 -24.20 -35.89 -12.32
N LYS A 273 -24.50 -36.19 -13.57
CA LYS A 273 -23.71 -35.80 -14.74
C LYS A 273 -24.05 -34.42 -15.32
N PRO A 274 -23.14 -33.86 -16.13
CA PRO A 274 -23.52 -32.90 -17.16
C PRO A 274 -24.34 -33.61 -18.24
N GLU A 275 -25.52 -33.07 -18.57
CA GLU A 275 -26.17 -33.33 -19.85
C GLU A 275 -25.78 -32.26 -20.86
N ALA A 276 -25.53 -32.71 -22.09
CA ALA A 276 -25.34 -31.89 -23.28
C ALA A 276 -26.09 -32.58 -24.44
N ASP A 277 -26.49 -31.78 -25.44
CA ASP A 277 -27.35 -32.16 -26.58
C ASP A 277 -28.81 -32.52 -26.19
N THR A 278 -29.85 -32.26 -27.02
CA THR A 278 -29.87 -31.83 -28.44
C THR A 278 -31.10 -30.98 -28.81
N ASP A 279 -31.01 -30.34 -29.99
CA ASP A 279 -32.08 -30.00 -30.95
C ASP A 279 -33.27 -29.05 -30.60
N ALA A 280 -33.10 -27.81 -31.07
CA ALA A 280 -33.87 -27.21 -32.18
C ALA A 280 -35.43 -27.19 -32.18
N LYS A 281 -35.97 -25.97 -32.29
CA LYS A 281 -36.89 -25.62 -33.40
C LYS A 281 -36.85 -24.12 -33.75
N PRO A 282 -36.85 -23.71 -35.04
CA PRO A 282 -37.06 -22.31 -35.43
C PRO A 282 -38.54 -21.90 -35.41
N SER A 283 -38.78 -20.59 -35.41
CA SER A 283 -40.07 -19.96 -35.69
C SER A 283 -39.90 -18.97 -36.85
N ASP A 284 -40.65 -19.16 -37.94
CA ASP A 284 -40.86 -18.15 -38.98
C ASP A 284 -41.95 -17.17 -38.53
N GLU A 285 -41.72 -15.86 -38.70
CA GLU A 285 -42.75 -14.84 -39.00
C GLU A 285 -42.13 -13.65 -39.75
#